data_AF-A0A7Z0VQX9-F1
#
_entry.id   AF-A0A7Z0VQX9-F1
#
_cell.length_a   1.000
_cell.length_b   1.000
_cell.length_c   1.000
_cell.angle_alpha   90.00
_cell.angle_beta   90.00
_cell.angle_gamma   90.00
#
_symmetry.space_group_name_H-M   'P 1'
#
loop_
_entity.id
_entity.type
_entity.pdbx_description
1 polymer ?
#
loop_
_entity_poly.entity_id
_entity_poly.type
_entity_poly.pdbx_seq_one_letter_code
_entity_poly.pdbx_strand_id
1 'polypeptide(L)'
;MSTTSLIFHDDAAQAMQQACKAASLTFAQDSRAMAADVLSTVHDWVEGSESRVSHDQHLDKLTDHARTISDVLKAASSSVDRVRTLAHETETKNVAILD
;
A
#
# COMPACT_ATOMS: atom_id res chain seq x y z
N MET A 1 15.15 35.76 18.20
CA MET A 1 14.07 34.96 17.59
C MET A 1 14.56 33.53 17.52
N SER A 2 13.88 32.59 18.18
CA SER A 2 14.24 31.17 18.10
C SER A 2 13.66 30.59 16.81
N THR A 3 14.45 30.55 15.75
CA THR A 3 14.13 29.84 14.52
C THR A 3 14.33 28.35 14.77
N THR A 4 13.30 27.69 15.28
CA THR A 4 13.27 26.23 15.31
C THR A 4 13.14 25.76 13.87
N SER A 5 14.27 25.56 13.18
CA SER A 5 14.26 24.99 11.83
C SER A 5 13.73 23.56 11.92
N LEU A 6 12.78 23.23 11.06
CA LEU A 6 12.40 21.84 10.84
C LEU A 6 13.66 21.11 10.36
N ILE A 7 14.05 20.03 11.05
CA ILE A 7 15.06 19.08 10.58
C ILE A 7 14.28 17.83 10.16
N PHE A 8 14.26 17.54 8.87
CA PHE A 8 13.54 16.38 8.35
C PHE A 8 14.49 15.23 8.03
N HIS A 9 14.19 14.04 8.57
CA HIS A 9 14.96 12.83 8.28
C HIS A 9 14.48 12.21 6.95
N ASP A 10 14.97 12.75 5.84
CA ASP A 10 14.56 12.32 4.49
C ASP A 10 14.81 10.83 4.25
N ASP A 11 15.93 10.29 4.73
CA ASP A 11 16.27 8.86 4.59
C ASP A 11 15.24 7.94 5.26
N ALA A 12 14.77 8.30 6.45
CA ALA A 12 13.79 7.51 7.20
C ALA A 12 12.42 7.55 6.50
N ALA A 13 12.01 8.72 6.01
CA ALA A 13 10.77 8.86 5.27
C ALA A 13 10.84 8.14 3.91
N GLN A 14 11.98 8.18 3.23
CA GLN A 14 12.21 7.41 2.01
C GLN A 14 12.09 5.90 2.27
N ALA A 15 12.70 5.41 3.35
CA ALA A 15 12.59 4.00 3.73
C ALA A 15 11.14 3.60 4.03
N MET A 16 10.37 4.44 4.74
CA MET A 16 8.95 4.22 4.98
C MET A 16 8.12 4.18 3.69
N GLN A 17 8.37 5.12 2.77
CA GLN A 17 7.69 5.18 1.47
C GLN A 17 7.94 3.91 0.66
N GLN A 18 9.20 3.47 0.60
CA GLN A 18 9.62 2.26 -0.11
C GLN A 18 9.04 1.01 0.53
N ALA A 19 9.05 0.91 1.87
CA ALA A 19 8.45 -0.20 2.59
C ALA A 19 6.95 -0.33 2.31
N CYS A 20 6.19 0.78 2.34
CA CYS A 20 4.77 0.78 2.01
C CYS A 20 4.50 0.35 0.56
N LYS A 21 5.32 0.83 -0.38
CA LYS A 21 5.20 0.48 -1.80
C LYS A 21 5.52 -1.00 -2.04
N ALA A 22 6.57 -1.52 -1.42
CA ALA A 22 6.95 -2.92 -1.50
C ALA A 22 5.88 -3.81 -0.87
N ALA A 23 5.40 -3.47 0.33
CA ALA A 23 4.34 -4.20 1.02
C ALA A 23 3.04 -4.23 0.19
N SER A 24 2.64 -3.11 -0.42
CA SER A 24 1.48 -3.05 -1.32
C SER A 24 1.61 -4.04 -2.48
N LEU A 25 2.78 -4.04 -3.15
CA LEU A 25 3.04 -4.92 -4.29
C LEU A 25 3.06 -6.40 -3.89
N THR A 26 3.82 -6.74 -2.85
CA THR A 26 3.94 -8.11 -2.34
C THR A 26 2.58 -8.63 -1.90
N PHE A 27 1.83 -7.84 -1.12
CA PHE A 27 0.51 -8.23 -0.64
C PHE A 27 -0.46 -8.49 -1.81
N ALA A 28 -0.46 -7.65 -2.84
CA ALA A 28 -1.29 -7.84 -4.03
C ALA A 28 -0.90 -9.09 -4.82
N GLN A 29 0.39 -9.42 -4.92
CA GLN A 29 0.89 -10.61 -5.58
C GLN A 29 0.51 -11.88 -4.83
N ASP A 30 0.79 -11.93 -3.52
CA ASP A 30 0.50 -13.07 -2.66
C ASP A 30 -1.00 -13.35 -2.59
N SER A 31 -1.83 -12.30 -2.53
CA SER A 31 -3.29 -12.44 -2.54
C SER A 31 -3.83 -13.03 -3.85
N ARG A 32 -3.22 -12.69 -4.99
CA ARG A 32 -3.58 -13.29 -6.29
C ARG A 32 -3.14 -14.74 -6.39
N ALA A 33 -1.95 -15.06 -5.90
CA ALA A 33 -1.46 -16.44 -5.85
C ALA A 33 -2.38 -17.30 -4.96
N MET A 34 -2.71 -16.82 -3.76
CA MET A 34 -3.66 -17.47 -2.86
C MET A 34 -5.01 -17.73 -3.54
N ALA A 35 -5.57 -16.73 -4.22
CA ALA A 35 -6.85 -16.89 -4.92
C ALA A 35 -6.78 -17.94 -6.04
N ALA A 36 -5.68 -17.97 -6.79
CA ALA A 36 -5.46 -18.97 -7.83
C ALA A 36 -5.35 -20.40 -7.25
N ASP A 37 -4.63 -20.56 -6.15
CA ASP A 37 -4.47 -21.86 -5.46
C ASP A 37 -5.82 -22.37 -4.93
N VAL A 38 -6.63 -21.48 -4.34
CA VAL A 38 -7.98 -21.79 -3.87
C VAL A 38 -8.88 -22.22 -5.03
N LEU A 39 -8.88 -21.49 -6.15
CA LEU A 39 -9.63 -21.86 -7.35
C LEU A 39 -9.19 -23.21 -7.93
N SER A 40 -7.89 -23.52 -7.88
CA SER A 40 -7.37 -24.82 -8.31
C SER A 40 -7.88 -25.96 -7.43
N THR A 41 -8.08 -25.72 -6.13
CA THR A 41 -8.54 -26.74 -5.17
C THR A 41 -9.98 -27.18 -5.45
N VAL A 42 -10.79 -26.29 -6.00
CA VAL A 42 -12.21 -26.54 -6.31
C VAL A 42 -12.45 -26.85 -7.79
N HIS A 43 -11.42 -27.07 -8.60
CA HIS A 43 -11.56 -27.16 -10.06
C HIS A 43 -12.53 -28.26 -10.53
N ASP A 44 -12.60 -29.39 -9.82
CA ASP A 44 -13.50 -30.51 -10.11
C ASP A 44 -14.94 -30.31 -9.63
N TRP A 45 -15.22 -29.20 -8.93
CA TRP A 45 -16.58 -28.93 -8.46
C TRP A 45 -17.48 -28.62 -9.65
N VAL A 46 -18.71 -29.14 -9.59
CA VAL A 46 -19.73 -28.91 -10.63
C VAL A 46 -19.97 -27.41 -10.77
N GLU A 47 -19.73 -26.90 -11.98
CA GLU A 47 -19.98 -25.51 -12.32
C GLU A 47 -21.45 -25.15 -12.10
N GLY A 48 -21.70 -24.00 -11.47
CA GLY A 48 -23.06 -23.54 -11.14
C GLY A 48 -23.72 -24.28 -9.97
N SER A 49 -23.07 -25.28 -9.36
CA SER A 49 -23.58 -25.84 -8.10
C SER A 49 -23.62 -24.78 -7.01
N GLU A 50 -24.60 -24.86 -6.10
CA GLU A 50 -24.75 -23.90 -5.00
C GLU A 50 -23.46 -23.77 -4.16
N SER A 51 -22.77 -24.89 -3.92
CA SER A 51 -21.50 -24.91 -3.21
C SER A 51 -20.41 -24.14 -3.97
N ARG A 52 -20.29 -24.32 -5.29
CA ARG A 52 -19.30 -23.61 -6.10
C ARG A 52 -19.60 -22.11 -6.17
N VAL A 53 -20.85 -21.74 -6.41
CA VAL A 53 -21.28 -20.34 -6.46
C VAL A 53 -21.03 -19.65 -5.11
N SER A 54 -21.40 -20.30 -3.99
CA SER A 54 -21.17 -19.74 -2.65
C SER A 54 -19.68 -19.60 -2.33
N HIS A 55 -18.86 -20.58 -2.72
CA HIS A 55 -17.40 -20.52 -2.58
C HIS A 55 -16.81 -19.33 -3.35
N ASP A 56 -17.15 -19.19 -4.62
CA ASP A 56 -16.61 -18.12 -5.48
C ASP A 56 -17.02 -16.73 -4.96
N GLN A 57 -18.26 -16.57 -4.48
CA GLN A 57 -18.71 -15.33 -3.82
C GLN A 57 -17.91 -14.99 -2.55
N HIS A 58 -17.52 -15.99 -1.75
CA HIS A 58 -16.69 -15.76 -0.57
C HIS A 58 -15.25 -15.44 -0.95
N LEU A 59 -14.71 -16.11 -1.98
CA LEU A 59 -13.39 -15.80 -2.49
C LEU A 59 -13.32 -14.37 -3.05
N ASP A 60 -14.33 -13.94 -3.81
CA ASP A 60 -14.42 -12.57 -4.32
C ASP A 60 -14.36 -11.54 -3.20
N LYS A 61 -15.17 -11.71 -2.13
CA LYS A 61 -15.14 -10.83 -0.95
C LYS A 61 -13.76 -10.77 -0.29
N LEU A 62 -13.08 -11.90 -0.17
CA LEU A 62 -11.73 -11.96 0.38
C LEU A 62 -10.74 -11.21 -0.52
N THR A 63 -10.81 -11.40 -1.84
CA THR A 63 -9.93 -10.71 -2.79
C THR A 63 -10.19 -9.20 -2.84
N ASP A 64 -11.43 -8.75 -2.63
CA ASP A 64 -11.76 -7.33 -2.53
C ASP A 64 -11.19 -6.69 -1.26
N HIS A 65 -11.27 -7.38 -0.12
CA HIS A 65 -10.60 -6.93 1.10
C HIS A 65 -9.08 -6.91 0.93
N ALA A 66 -8.52 -7.91 0.26
CA ALA A 66 -7.09 -7.93 -0.04
C ALA A 66 -6.67 -6.75 -0.93
N ARG A 67 -7.46 -6.42 -1.96
CA ARG A 67 -7.24 -5.23 -2.80
C ARG A 67 -7.25 -3.96 -1.97
N THR A 68 -8.21 -3.84 -1.05
CA THR A 68 -8.32 -2.69 -0.13
C THR A 68 -7.05 -2.50 0.70
N ILE A 69 -6.47 -3.58 1.24
CA ILE A 69 -5.22 -3.50 2.01
C ILE A 69 -4.07 -3.00 1.14
N SER A 70 -3.91 -3.54 -0.06
CA SER A 70 -2.90 -3.09 -1.03
C SER A 70 -3.06 -1.60 -1.36
N ASP A 71 -4.29 -1.14 -1.55
CA ASP A 71 -4.59 0.27 -1.87
C ASP A 71 -4.29 1.20 -0.69
N VAL A 72 -4.57 0.78 0.54
CA VAL A 72 -4.21 1.53 1.75
C VAL A 72 -2.69 1.68 1.88
N LEU A 73 -1.93 0.60 1.64
CA LEU A 73 -0.46 0.65 1.67
C LEU A 73 0.09 1.59 0.59
N LYS A 74 -0.52 1.59 -0.60
CA LYS A 74 -0.18 2.53 -1.67
C LYS A 74 -0.50 3.97 -1.29
N ALA A 75 -1.66 4.22 -0.69
CA ALA A 75 -2.06 5.55 -0.20
C ALA A 75 -1.13 6.05 0.92
N ALA A 76 -0.70 5.16 1.82
CA ALA A 76 0.30 5.47 2.84
C ALA A 76 1.64 5.88 2.21
N SER A 77 2.12 5.13 1.20
CA SER A 77 3.34 5.50 0.44
C SER A 77 3.24 6.89 -0.18
N SER A 78 2.12 7.21 -0.84
CA SER A 78 1.87 8.55 -1.40
C SER A 78 1.79 9.65 -0.34
N SER A 79 1.27 9.33 0.84
CA SER A 79 1.19 10.30 1.94
C SER A 79 2.56 10.62 2.51
N VAL A 80 3.43 9.60 2.64
CA VAL A 80 4.83 9.80 3.06
C VAL A 80 5.59 10.62 2.03
N ASP A 81 5.41 10.35 0.74
CA ASP A 81 6.01 11.13 -0.36
C ASP A 81 5.62 12.63 -0.29
N ARG A 82 4.35 12.90 0.04
CA ARG A 82 3.86 14.27 0.22
C ARG A 82 4.47 14.95 1.45
N VAL A 83 4.64 14.23 2.56
CA VAL A 83 5.35 14.74 3.75
C VAL A 83 6.80 15.10 3.41
N ARG A 84 7.51 14.24 2.66
CA ARG A 84 8.87 14.51 2.18
C ARG A 84 8.95 15.79 1.34
N THR A 85 8.05 15.93 0.38
CA THR A 85 7.99 17.11 -0.49
C THR A 85 7.79 18.40 0.32
N LEU A 86 6.84 18.41 1.26
CA LEU A 86 6.57 19.57 2.10
C LEU A 86 7.74 19.92 3.03
N ALA A 87 8.41 18.90 3.56
CA ALA A 87 9.59 19.10 4.40
C ALA A 87 10.74 19.72 3.62
N HIS A 88 11.03 19.19 2.42
CA HIS A 88 12.06 19.73 1.53
C HIS A 88 11.78 21.18 1.11
N GLU A 89 10.53 21.52 0.79
CA GLU A 89 10.12 22.90 0.51
C GLU A 89 10.34 23.83 1.71
N THR A 90 10.09 23.34 2.93
CA THR A 90 10.28 24.11 4.16
C THR A 90 11.76 24.37 4.43
N GLU A 91 12.60 23.35 4.28
CA GLU A 91 14.06 23.47 4.43
C GLU A 91 14.63 24.47 3.41
N THR A 92 14.20 24.39 2.15
CA THR A 92 14.62 25.31 1.08
C THR A 92 14.23 26.75 1.38
N LYS A 93 13.00 26.99 1.87
CA LYS A 93 12.54 28.33 2.27
C LYS A 93 13.32 28.88 3.46
N ASN A 94 13.68 28.06 4.44
CA ASN A 94 14.45 28.49 5.60
C ASN A 94 15.87 28.92 5.23
N VAL A 95 16.52 28.22 4.29
CA VAL A 95 17.84 28.62 3.77
C VAL A 95 17.75 29.96 3.03
N ALA A 96 16.72 30.15 2.19
CA ALA A 96 16.53 31.40 1.44
C ALA A 96 16.21 32.63 2.32
N ILE A 97 15.84 32.46 3.59
CA ILE A 97 15.62 33.56 4.55
C ILE A 97 16.91 33.91 5.32
N LEU A 98 17.89 33.01 5.34
CA LEU A 98 19.18 33.19 6.03
C LEU A 98 20.26 33.83 5.14
N ASP A 99 20.05 33.84 3.82
CA ASP A 99 20.84 34.61 2.83
C ASP A 99 20.34 36.06 2.70
#